data_AF-A0A6S6P7E3-F1
#
_entry.id   AF-A0A6S6P7E3-F1
#
_cell.length_a   1.000
_cell.length_b   1.000
_cell.length_c   1.000
_cell.angle_alpha   90.00
_cell.angle_beta   90.00
_cell.angle_gamma   90.00
#
_symmetry.space_group_name_H-M   'P 1'
#
loop_
_entity.id
_entity.type
_entity.pdbx_description
1 polymer ?
#
loop_
_entity_poly.entity_id
_entity_poly.type
_entity_poly.pdbx_seq_one_letter_code
_entity_poly.pdbx_strand_id
1 'polypeptide(L)'
;MISPELAVADRAPAVAGSDVSSRSLAGYLLMPRPKDLVKGLLIPVTYGIGLLSAGTVSGESLLRAAVVLLAVELLVYPARYQWNDVRGFVADQRHPSSSSRGRLPGPLSCARSRVLTSCSVAAAKLLAAAALIVLLPGLDLGGILTFAIVGVVAVAIVYELLRSASTGRRSEMPPPVTAGIVSLWITVGAGYVVRGITGLALAVDLTERPTLTVAAAITLWAYGTAFVTSRWALEATAFASLNNGRVTWRAAAGQAREHLLALVRWLPGEVDPPRTLQDWAPLAGRTAMTAPWNLAMVTAGAAAALTGQLLGGPSSSTEAAIAAVAGGVLTTAVITAARWRRSAVALGAMVLLAVMALTDAPKPMLAVLPWLLVLGAYLFFSTRTLRKLARGGPVAHAMSAGVAPIGRLILGRATWEAIHADAGVLRIVEGPRG
;
A
#
# COMPACT_ATOMS: atom_id res chain seq x y z
N MET A 1 7.80 -58.56 19.31
CA MET A 1 8.75 -57.61 19.93
C MET A 1 8.96 -56.47 18.96
N ILE A 2 8.30 -55.33 19.21
CA ILE A 2 8.37 -54.11 18.41
C ILE A 2 9.08 -53.08 19.29
N SER A 3 10.23 -52.58 18.85
CA SER A 3 10.99 -51.57 19.58
C SER A 3 10.29 -50.21 19.50
N PRO A 4 10.03 -49.54 20.64
CA PRO A 4 9.67 -48.13 20.71
C PRO A 4 10.96 -47.26 20.83
N GLU A 5 10.90 -45.99 20.42
CA GLU A 5 11.96 -44.95 20.36
C GLU A 5 12.54 -44.75 18.94
N LEU A 6 12.47 -43.61 18.26
CA LEU A 6 12.47 -42.20 18.69
C LEU A 6 11.53 -41.36 17.80
N ALA A 7 10.49 -40.79 18.40
CA ALA A 7 9.82 -39.61 17.87
C ALA A 7 10.66 -38.37 18.20
N VAL A 8 11.59 -38.00 17.32
CA VAL A 8 12.24 -36.69 17.39
C VAL A 8 11.23 -35.65 16.93
N ALA A 9 10.46 -35.13 17.88
CA ALA A 9 9.69 -33.92 17.72
C ALA A 9 10.66 -32.77 17.42
N ASP A 10 10.66 -32.34 16.17
CA ASP A 10 11.39 -31.20 15.64
C ASP A 10 10.86 -29.92 16.31
N ARG A 11 11.31 -29.64 17.54
CA ARG A 11 11.02 -28.40 18.26
C ARG A 11 11.82 -27.30 17.58
N ALA A 12 11.12 -26.48 16.79
CA ALA A 12 11.64 -25.21 16.31
C ALA A 12 12.30 -24.44 17.46
N PRO A 13 13.49 -23.86 17.27
CA PRO A 13 14.17 -23.14 18.34
C PRO A 13 13.30 -21.98 18.78
N ALA A 14 12.95 -21.98 20.08
CA ALA A 14 12.36 -20.84 20.74
C ALA A 14 13.37 -19.68 20.66
N VAL A 15 13.11 -18.74 19.77
CA VAL A 15 13.84 -17.47 19.72
C VAL A 15 13.58 -16.78 21.06
N ALA A 16 14.64 -16.67 21.87
CA ALA A 16 14.61 -15.98 23.14
C ALA A 16 13.99 -14.60 22.96
N GLY A 17 12.91 -14.34 23.70
CA GLY A 17 12.14 -13.12 23.63
C GLY A 17 12.98 -11.94 24.07
N SER A 18 13.46 -11.16 23.11
CA SER A 18 13.67 -9.75 23.37
C SER A 18 12.30 -9.15 23.64
N ASP A 19 12.17 -8.45 24.77
CA ASP A 19 11.01 -7.63 25.14
C ASP A 19 10.82 -6.51 24.12
N VAL A 20 10.35 -6.87 22.93
CA VAL A 20 9.89 -5.92 21.94
C VAL A 20 8.60 -5.35 22.51
N SER A 21 8.71 -4.16 23.12
CA SER A 21 7.62 -3.32 23.63
C SER A 21 6.34 -3.52 22.81
N SER A 22 5.43 -4.32 23.36
CA SER A 22 4.17 -4.61 22.71
C SER A 22 3.35 -3.32 22.69
N ARG A 23 2.83 -2.96 21.52
CA ARG A 23 2.10 -1.71 21.34
C ARG A 23 0.90 -1.64 22.30
N SER A 24 0.74 -0.51 22.99
CA SER A 24 -0.41 -0.29 23.87
C SER A 24 -1.74 -0.27 23.08
N LEU A 25 -2.82 -0.73 23.71
CA LEU A 25 -4.15 -0.70 23.08
C LEU A 25 -4.56 0.75 22.75
N ALA A 26 -4.32 1.71 23.63
CA ALA A 26 -4.65 3.11 23.38
C ALA A 26 -3.94 3.66 22.13
N GLY A 27 -2.63 3.42 22.03
CA GLY A 27 -1.86 3.81 20.85
C GLY A 27 -2.34 3.13 19.57
N TYR A 28 -2.79 1.88 19.66
CA TYR A 28 -3.42 1.17 18.55
C TYR A 28 -4.76 1.79 18.13
N LEU A 29 -5.66 2.07 19.08
CA LEU A 29 -7.01 2.60 18.80
C LEU A 29 -6.97 3.99 18.16
N LEU A 30 -6.01 4.83 18.57
CA LEU A 30 -5.80 6.13 17.98
C LEU A 30 -5.38 5.98 16.51
N MET A 31 -4.34 5.18 16.26
CA MET A 31 -3.73 5.05 14.95
C MET A 31 -3.31 3.60 14.62
N PRO A 32 -4.20 2.72 14.14
CA PRO A 32 -3.94 1.27 14.08
C PRO A 32 -2.75 0.90 13.19
N ARG A 33 -2.50 1.61 12.08
CA ARG A 33 -1.43 1.29 11.13
C ARG A 33 -0.64 2.52 10.69
N PRO A 34 0.26 3.07 11.52
CA PRO A 34 0.99 4.29 11.19
C PRO A 34 1.88 4.13 9.94
N LYS A 35 2.43 2.93 9.71
CA LYS A 35 3.22 2.60 8.52
C LYS A 35 2.42 2.67 7.20
N ASP A 36 1.08 2.68 7.28
CA ASP A 36 0.21 2.79 6.12
C ASP A 36 -0.19 4.24 5.79
N LEU A 37 0.19 5.25 6.61
CA LEU A 37 -0.07 6.68 6.33
C LEU A 37 0.51 7.17 5.02
N VAL A 38 1.60 6.55 4.56
CA VAL A 38 2.21 6.87 3.26
C VAL A 38 1.21 6.69 2.10
N LYS A 39 0.20 5.83 2.26
CA LYS A 39 -0.86 5.66 1.25
C LYS A 39 -1.80 6.88 1.21
N GLY A 40 -1.91 7.60 2.31
CA GLY A 40 -2.66 8.85 2.40
C GLY A 40 -2.09 9.95 1.53
N LEU A 41 -0.84 9.86 1.07
CA LEU A 41 -0.27 10.76 0.08
C LEU A 41 -1.00 10.74 -1.27
N LEU A 42 -1.80 9.69 -1.56
CA LEU A 42 -2.51 9.60 -2.81
C LEU A 42 -3.55 10.74 -2.97
N ILE A 43 -4.22 11.14 -1.89
CA ILE A 43 -5.18 12.27 -1.89
C ILE A 43 -4.49 13.59 -2.27
N PRO A 44 -3.47 14.09 -1.55
CA PRO A 44 -2.83 15.35 -1.89
C PRO A 44 -2.09 15.31 -3.23
N VAL A 45 -1.54 14.16 -3.63
CA VAL A 45 -0.90 14.02 -4.96
C VAL A 45 -1.93 14.17 -6.08
N THR A 46 -3.05 13.45 -6.00
CA THR A 46 -4.09 13.52 -7.05
C THR A 46 -4.84 14.85 -7.04
N TYR A 47 -5.05 15.44 -5.85
CA TYR A 47 -5.53 16.82 -5.71
C TYR A 47 -4.57 17.82 -6.38
N GLY A 48 -3.27 17.72 -6.10
CA GLY A 48 -2.25 18.59 -6.72
C GLY A 48 -2.22 18.47 -8.25
N ILE A 49 -2.33 17.26 -8.79
CA ILE A 49 -2.46 17.04 -10.23
C ILE A 49 -3.73 17.70 -10.78
N GLY A 50 -4.85 17.56 -10.07
CA GLY A 50 -6.11 18.21 -10.43
C GLY A 50 -6.01 19.73 -10.42
N LEU A 51 -5.33 20.33 -9.44
CA LEU A 51 -5.08 21.77 -9.38
C LEU A 51 -4.26 22.26 -10.58
N LEU A 52 -3.23 21.50 -10.99
CA LEU A 52 -2.45 21.83 -12.19
C LEU A 52 -3.31 21.78 -13.48
N SER A 53 -4.33 20.92 -13.50
CA SER A 53 -5.30 20.85 -14.59
C SER A 53 -6.24 22.06 -14.56
N ALA A 54 -6.84 22.36 -13.41
CA ALA A 54 -7.81 23.45 -13.21
C ALA A 54 -7.20 24.86 -13.30
N GLY A 55 -5.92 25.02 -12.96
CA GLY A 55 -5.18 26.28 -13.09
C GLY A 55 -5.51 27.35 -12.05
N THR A 56 -6.36 27.05 -11.06
CA THR A 56 -6.74 27.99 -9.99
C THR A 56 -6.66 27.33 -8.62
N VAL A 57 -6.34 28.11 -7.58
CA VAL A 57 -6.28 27.65 -6.19
C VAL A 57 -7.00 28.66 -5.30
N SER A 58 -7.98 28.22 -4.53
CA SER A 58 -8.68 29.04 -3.54
C SER A 58 -8.39 28.55 -2.12
N GLY A 59 -8.41 29.47 -1.14
CA GLY A 59 -8.24 29.12 0.28
C GLY A 59 -9.32 28.15 0.78
N GLU A 60 -10.55 28.30 0.29
CA GLU A 60 -11.66 27.39 0.57
C GLU A 60 -11.40 25.97 0.04
N SER A 61 -10.89 25.84 -1.19
CA SER A 61 -10.54 24.54 -1.77
C SER A 61 -9.42 23.86 -0.99
N LEU A 62 -8.40 24.62 -0.55
CA LEU A 62 -7.34 24.11 0.31
C LEU A 62 -7.86 23.64 1.67
N LEU A 63 -8.75 24.41 2.30
CA LEU A 63 -9.39 24.04 3.57
C LEU A 63 -10.26 22.78 3.41
N ARG A 64 -11.08 22.72 2.36
CA ARG A 64 -11.89 21.54 2.00
C ARG A 64 -11.01 20.31 1.82
N ALA A 65 -9.94 20.42 1.05
CA ALA A 65 -8.99 19.34 0.82
C ALA A 65 -8.30 18.88 2.11
N ALA A 66 -7.91 19.81 2.99
CA ALA A 66 -7.32 19.50 4.28
C ALA A 66 -8.30 18.75 5.20
N VAL A 67 -9.55 19.22 5.31
CA VAL A 67 -10.59 18.55 6.11
C VAL A 67 -10.88 17.15 5.58
N VAL A 68 -11.03 16.99 4.26
CA VAL A 68 -11.25 15.67 3.64
C VAL A 68 -10.06 14.74 3.88
N LEU A 69 -8.82 15.22 3.70
CA LEU A 69 -7.62 14.44 3.96
C LEU A 69 -7.59 13.92 5.40
N LEU A 70 -7.85 14.79 6.38
CA LEU A 70 -7.86 14.43 7.79
C LEU A 70 -8.99 13.45 8.11
N ALA A 71 -10.20 13.70 7.62
CA ALA A 71 -11.34 12.80 7.82
C ALA A 71 -11.05 11.39 7.24
N VAL A 72 -10.57 11.33 6.00
CA VAL A 72 -10.33 10.06 5.33
C VAL A 72 -9.17 9.29 5.97
N GLU A 73 -8.04 9.92 6.27
CA GLU A 73 -6.85 9.22 6.75
C GLU A 73 -6.76 9.05 8.28
N LEU A 74 -7.49 9.86 9.07
CA LEU A 74 -7.50 9.75 10.54
C LEU A 74 -8.78 9.12 11.12
N LEU A 75 -9.88 9.13 10.36
CA LEU A 75 -11.15 8.54 10.78
C LEU A 75 -11.51 7.31 9.95
N VAL A 76 -11.75 7.48 8.64
CA VAL A 76 -12.32 6.43 7.78
C VAL A 76 -11.36 5.24 7.60
N TYR A 77 -10.11 5.49 7.19
CA TYR A 77 -9.14 4.41 6.99
C TYR A 77 -8.73 3.72 8.30
N PRO A 78 -8.49 4.44 9.40
CA PRO A 78 -8.29 3.81 10.70
C PRO A 78 -9.44 2.89 11.10
N ALA A 79 -10.70 3.31 10.94
CA ALA A 79 -11.85 2.43 11.20
C ALA A 79 -11.81 1.16 10.33
N ARG A 80 -11.48 1.28 9.04
CA ARG A 80 -11.29 0.14 8.13
C ARG A 80 -10.14 -0.77 8.56
N TYR A 81 -9.03 -0.21 9.02
CA TYR A 81 -7.90 -1.00 9.51
C TYR A 81 -8.25 -1.74 10.80
N GLN A 82 -8.99 -1.11 11.71
CA GLN A 82 -9.50 -1.76 12.92
C GLN A 82 -10.42 -2.94 12.58
N TRP A 83 -11.34 -2.76 11.64
CA TRP A 83 -12.19 -3.87 11.16
C TRP A 83 -11.35 -5.03 10.60
N ASN A 84 -10.37 -4.73 9.74
CA ASN A 84 -9.49 -5.74 9.16
C ASN A 84 -8.72 -6.52 10.23
N ASP A 85 -8.17 -5.83 11.22
CA ASP A 85 -7.43 -6.46 12.31
C ASP A 85 -8.33 -7.29 13.24
N VAL A 86 -9.58 -6.86 13.47
CA VAL A 86 -10.59 -7.64 14.21
C VAL A 86 -10.87 -8.97 13.49
N ARG A 87 -11.13 -8.91 12.18
CA ARG A 87 -11.37 -10.10 11.34
C ARG A 87 -10.13 -10.99 11.21
N GLY A 88 -8.94 -10.39 11.27
CA GLY A 88 -7.66 -11.07 11.17
C GLY A 88 -7.05 -11.50 12.51
N PHE A 89 -7.70 -11.23 13.65
CA PHE A 89 -7.05 -11.27 14.97
C PHE A 89 -6.31 -12.57 15.25
N VAL A 90 -6.97 -13.72 15.11
CA VAL A 90 -6.37 -15.04 15.38
C VAL A 90 -5.20 -15.33 14.43
N ALA A 91 -5.37 -15.04 13.14
CA ALA A 91 -4.32 -15.26 12.14
C ALA A 91 -3.12 -14.33 12.36
N ASP A 92 -3.36 -13.12 12.85
CA ASP A 92 -2.31 -12.14 13.16
C ASP A 92 -1.53 -12.53 14.42
N GLN A 93 -2.18 -13.10 15.45
CA GLN A 93 -1.48 -13.65 16.63
C GLN A 93 -0.58 -14.85 16.28
N ARG A 94 -0.96 -15.63 15.26
CA ARG A 94 -0.20 -16.81 14.77
C ARG A 94 0.82 -16.48 13.67
N HIS A 95 0.99 -15.21 13.33
CA HIS A 95 1.93 -14.79 12.29
C HIS A 95 3.38 -14.86 12.81
N PRO A 96 4.38 -15.31 12.00
CA PRO A 96 5.78 -15.40 12.45
C PRO A 96 6.33 -14.08 13.02
N SER A 97 5.91 -12.95 12.44
CA SER A 97 6.23 -11.59 12.90
C SER A 97 5.12 -10.92 13.74
N SER A 98 4.33 -11.66 14.53
CA SER A 98 3.17 -11.10 15.27
C SER A 98 3.53 -9.88 16.14
N SER A 99 4.67 -9.94 16.85
CA SER A 99 5.14 -8.87 17.75
C SER A 99 5.49 -7.55 17.05
N SER A 100 5.96 -7.59 15.80
CA SER A 100 6.48 -6.41 15.09
C SER A 100 5.52 -5.83 14.03
N ARG A 101 4.37 -6.48 13.80
CA ARG A 101 3.39 -6.05 12.79
C ARG A 101 2.52 -4.87 13.21
N GLY A 102 2.43 -4.59 14.51
CA GLY A 102 1.64 -3.47 15.05
C GLY A 102 0.14 -3.61 14.82
N ARG A 103 -0.38 -4.85 14.82
CA ARG A 103 -1.80 -5.20 14.74
C ARG A 103 -2.50 -5.03 16.10
N LEU A 104 -3.78 -5.37 16.18
CA LEU A 104 -4.57 -5.33 17.42
C LEU A 104 -3.84 -6.11 18.55
N PRO A 105 -3.45 -5.44 19.65
CA PRO A 105 -2.58 -6.03 20.66
C PRO A 105 -3.34 -6.94 21.64
N GLY A 106 -2.61 -7.92 22.18
CA GLY A 106 -3.04 -8.76 23.28
C GLY A 106 -3.16 -10.25 22.92
N PRO A 107 -3.09 -11.12 23.94
CA PRO A 107 -3.23 -12.56 23.74
C PRO A 107 -4.66 -12.94 23.32
N LEU A 108 -4.82 -14.17 22.83
CA LEU A 108 -6.12 -14.72 22.43
C LEU A 108 -7.16 -14.74 23.57
N SER A 109 -6.71 -14.84 24.83
CA SER A 109 -7.59 -14.77 26.00
C SER A 109 -8.32 -13.43 26.14
N CYS A 110 -7.77 -12.35 25.60
CA CYS A 110 -8.38 -11.02 25.62
C CYS A 110 -9.21 -10.71 24.37
N ALA A 111 -9.38 -11.67 23.45
CA ALA A 111 -9.99 -11.44 22.13
C ALA A 111 -11.31 -10.67 22.20
N ARG A 112 -12.25 -11.11 23.05
CA ARG A 112 -13.59 -10.50 23.15
C ARG A 112 -13.52 -9.01 23.50
N SER A 113 -12.80 -8.67 24.56
CA SER A 113 -12.66 -7.27 25.01
C SER A 113 -11.96 -6.42 23.95
N ARG A 114 -10.84 -6.89 23.38
CA ARG A 114 -10.08 -6.16 22.36
C ARG A 114 -10.88 -5.92 21.08
N VAL A 115 -11.63 -6.93 20.64
CA VAL A 115 -12.50 -6.85 19.47
C VAL A 115 -13.62 -5.84 19.71
N LEU A 116 -14.33 -5.92 20.83
CA LEU A 116 -15.42 -4.99 21.15
C LEU A 116 -14.92 -3.54 21.21
N THR A 117 -13.83 -3.28 21.94
CA THR A 117 -13.27 -1.92 22.01
C THR A 117 -12.84 -1.40 20.64
N SER A 118 -12.21 -2.23 19.81
CA SER A 118 -11.78 -1.85 18.46
C SER A 118 -12.97 -1.53 17.56
N CYS A 119 -14.03 -2.35 17.60
CA CYS A 119 -15.26 -2.12 16.86
C CYS A 119 -15.97 -0.83 17.30
N SER A 120 -16.06 -0.56 18.60
CA SER A 120 -16.69 0.66 19.12
C SER A 120 -15.94 1.91 18.67
N VAL A 121 -14.60 1.91 18.74
CA VAL A 121 -13.80 3.05 18.26
C VAL A 121 -13.89 3.22 16.75
N ALA A 122 -13.92 2.12 15.99
CA ALA A 122 -14.12 2.18 14.54
C ALA A 122 -15.48 2.80 14.18
N ALA A 123 -16.55 2.41 14.87
CA ALA A 123 -17.88 3.00 14.70
C ALA A 123 -17.89 4.49 15.06
N ALA A 124 -17.30 4.88 16.19
CA ALA A 124 -17.20 6.27 16.60
C ALA A 124 -16.44 7.13 15.58
N LYS A 125 -15.35 6.62 14.99
CA LYS A 125 -14.62 7.31 13.91
C LYS A 125 -15.48 7.53 12.67
N LEU A 126 -16.27 6.54 12.25
CA LEU A 126 -17.17 6.68 11.10
C LEU A 126 -18.30 7.68 11.37
N LEU A 127 -18.88 7.64 12.58
CA LEU A 127 -19.89 8.62 13.01
C LEU A 127 -19.30 10.04 13.05
N ALA A 128 -18.09 10.21 13.56
CA ALA A 128 -17.40 11.50 13.54
C ALA A 128 -17.15 12.00 12.10
N ALA A 129 -16.75 11.13 11.18
CA ALA A 129 -16.57 11.49 9.78
C ALA A 129 -17.89 11.91 9.12
N ALA A 130 -19.00 11.22 9.42
CA ALA A 130 -20.32 11.60 8.94
C ALA A 130 -20.81 12.92 9.56
N ALA A 131 -20.54 13.15 10.84
CA ALA A 131 -20.89 14.40 11.52
C ALA A 131 -20.22 15.62 10.88
N LEU A 132 -18.99 15.49 10.34
CA LEU A 132 -18.34 16.59 9.62
C LEU A 132 -19.15 17.10 8.41
N ILE A 133 -19.94 16.24 7.76
CA ILE A 133 -20.81 16.64 6.64
C ILE A 133 -21.88 17.62 7.12
N VAL A 134 -22.46 17.36 8.30
CA VAL A 134 -23.54 18.18 8.88
C VAL A 134 -23.00 19.42 9.59
N LEU A 135 -21.86 19.30 10.27
CA LEU A 135 -21.27 20.36 11.08
C LEU A 135 -20.51 21.41 10.25
N LEU A 136 -20.10 21.08 9.02
CA LEU A 136 -19.34 21.98 8.13
C LEU A 136 -20.05 22.14 6.77
N PRO A 137 -21.31 22.62 6.74
CA PRO A 137 -22.09 22.68 5.50
C PRO A 137 -21.48 23.63 4.46
N GLY A 138 -20.76 24.67 4.90
CA GLY A 138 -20.09 25.62 4.02
C GLY A 138 -18.90 25.07 3.24
N LEU A 139 -18.47 23.82 3.48
CA LEU A 139 -17.37 23.18 2.75
C LEU A 139 -17.83 22.14 1.71
N ASP A 140 -19.14 21.95 1.55
CA ASP A 140 -19.73 20.99 0.61
C ASP A 140 -19.05 19.60 0.68
N LEU A 141 -18.94 19.04 1.89
CA LEU A 141 -18.22 17.78 2.09
C LEU A 141 -19.05 16.54 1.70
N GLY A 142 -20.35 16.70 1.49
CA GLY A 142 -21.33 15.63 1.43
C GLY A 142 -21.02 14.56 0.38
N GLY A 143 -20.87 14.96 -0.89
CA GLY A 143 -20.60 14.01 -1.97
C GLY A 143 -19.28 13.27 -1.79
N ILE A 144 -18.21 14.01 -1.52
CA ILE A 144 -16.84 13.47 -1.44
C ILE A 144 -16.65 12.55 -0.22
N LEU A 145 -17.11 12.96 0.97
CA LEU A 145 -16.98 12.12 2.17
C LEU A 145 -17.92 10.92 2.13
N THR A 146 -19.12 11.05 1.57
CA THR A 146 -20.02 9.90 1.37
C THR A 146 -19.39 8.88 0.44
N PHE A 147 -18.84 9.32 -0.70
CA PHE A 147 -18.10 8.45 -1.61
C PHE A 147 -16.92 7.75 -0.90
N ALA A 148 -16.13 8.49 -0.11
CA ALA A 148 -15.00 7.91 0.60
C ALA A 148 -15.43 6.88 1.66
N ILE A 149 -16.43 7.19 2.49
CA ILE A 149 -16.94 6.29 3.54
C ILE A 149 -17.52 5.03 2.91
N VAL A 150 -18.47 5.18 1.98
CA VAL A 150 -19.15 4.06 1.31
C VAL A 150 -18.15 3.23 0.51
N GLY A 151 -17.27 3.89 -0.26
CA GLY A 151 -16.26 3.21 -1.07
C GLY A 151 -15.28 2.40 -0.23
N VAL A 152 -14.74 2.97 0.86
CA VAL A 152 -13.81 2.25 1.75
C VAL A 152 -14.49 1.04 2.42
N VAL A 153 -15.73 1.22 2.91
CA VAL A 153 -16.50 0.15 3.56
C VAL A 153 -16.86 -0.95 2.56
N ALA A 154 -17.39 -0.60 1.39
CA ALA A 154 -17.76 -1.54 0.36
C ALA A 154 -16.56 -2.38 -0.11
N VAL A 155 -15.42 -1.73 -0.39
CA VAL A 155 -14.18 -2.45 -0.76
C VAL A 155 -13.72 -3.37 0.36
N ALA A 156 -13.83 -2.96 1.62
CA ALA A 156 -13.47 -3.81 2.77
C ALA A 156 -14.37 -5.03 2.89
N ILE A 157 -15.68 -4.88 2.70
CA ILE A 157 -16.66 -5.98 2.72
C ILE A 157 -16.35 -6.98 1.59
N VAL A 158 -16.26 -6.50 0.34
CA VAL A 158 -15.99 -7.36 -0.82
C VAL A 158 -14.68 -8.11 -0.65
N TYR A 159 -13.61 -7.42 -0.23
CA TYR A 159 -12.32 -8.05 0.07
C TYR A 159 -12.45 -9.16 1.11
N GLU A 160 -13.16 -8.91 2.22
CA GLU A 160 -13.28 -9.87 3.31
C GLU A 160 -14.13 -11.08 2.95
N LEU A 161 -15.19 -10.89 2.17
CA LEU A 161 -16.01 -11.98 1.63
C LEU A 161 -15.17 -12.88 0.72
N LEU A 162 -14.44 -12.28 -0.24
CA LEU A 162 -13.54 -13.01 -1.13
C LEU A 162 -12.44 -13.74 -0.35
N ARG A 163 -11.86 -13.09 0.66
CA ARG A 163 -10.79 -13.67 1.50
C ARG A 163 -11.30 -14.86 2.28
N SER A 164 -12.45 -14.72 2.93
CA SER A 164 -13.09 -15.80 3.70
C SER A 164 -13.45 -17.00 2.82
N ALA A 165 -13.89 -16.76 1.58
CA ALA A 165 -14.22 -17.81 0.64
C ALA A 165 -12.99 -18.52 0.05
N SER A 166 -11.86 -17.82 -0.09
CA SER A 166 -10.72 -18.26 -0.92
C SER A 166 -9.47 -18.69 -0.14
N THR A 167 -9.45 -18.50 1.19
CA THR A 167 -8.25 -18.71 2.04
C THR A 167 -8.58 -19.53 3.29
N GLY A 168 -7.56 -20.08 3.95
CA GLY A 168 -7.68 -20.82 5.20
C GLY A 168 -7.90 -22.33 5.05
N ARG A 169 -7.74 -22.87 3.83
CA ARG A 169 -8.13 -24.26 3.51
C ARG A 169 -6.97 -25.14 3.05
N ARG A 170 -5.83 -24.55 2.67
CA ARG A 170 -4.73 -25.29 2.03
C ARG A 170 -3.41 -25.03 2.73
N SER A 171 -2.59 -26.08 2.84
CA SER A 171 -1.22 -26.03 3.35
C SER A 171 -0.16 -26.20 2.25
N GLU A 172 -0.57 -26.44 1.01
CA GLU A 172 0.33 -26.60 -0.13
C GLU A 172 1.10 -25.30 -0.43
N MET A 173 2.40 -25.43 -0.75
CA MET A 173 3.30 -24.30 -1.00
C MET A 173 4.07 -24.47 -2.32
N PRO A 174 3.96 -23.50 -3.26
CA PRO A 174 2.98 -22.41 -3.26
C PRO A 174 1.54 -22.92 -3.49
N PRO A 175 0.52 -22.28 -2.91
CA PRO A 175 -0.87 -22.66 -3.19
C PRO A 175 -1.20 -22.41 -4.68
N PRO A 176 -2.13 -23.17 -5.27
CA PRO A 176 -2.54 -22.98 -6.65
C PRO A 176 -3.29 -21.67 -6.83
N VAL A 177 -3.14 -21.07 -8.00
CA VAL A 177 -3.79 -19.79 -8.35
C VAL A 177 -5.23 -20.08 -8.76
N THR A 178 -6.17 -19.84 -7.86
CA THR A 178 -7.61 -19.99 -8.12
C THR A 178 -8.23 -18.66 -8.56
N ALA A 179 -9.42 -18.71 -9.16
CA ALA A 179 -10.19 -17.51 -9.50
C ALA A 179 -10.38 -16.60 -8.28
N GLY A 180 -10.69 -17.17 -7.10
CA GLY A 180 -10.84 -16.39 -5.85
C GLY A 180 -9.57 -15.66 -5.41
N ILE A 181 -8.39 -16.25 -5.61
CA ILE A 181 -7.10 -15.58 -5.35
C ILE A 181 -6.87 -14.43 -6.34
N VAL A 182 -7.17 -14.64 -7.63
CA VAL A 182 -7.06 -13.59 -8.64
C VAL A 182 -8.03 -12.45 -8.36
N SER A 183 -9.28 -12.75 -7.98
CA SER A 183 -10.27 -11.76 -7.57
C SER A 183 -9.79 -10.94 -6.38
N LEU A 184 -9.10 -11.55 -5.41
CA LEU A 184 -8.48 -10.81 -4.30
C LEU A 184 -7.38 -9.85 -4.78
N TRP A 185 -6.52 -10.28 -5.71
CA TRP A 185 -5.49 -9.43 -6.29
C TRP A 185 -6.07 -8.22 -7.01
N ILE A 186 -7.14 -8.42 -7.78
CA ILE A 186 -7.81 -7.33 -8.50
C ILE A 186 -8.51 -6.39 -7.50
N THR A 187 -9.24 -6.94 -6.53
CA THR A 187 -10.08 -6.16 -5.59
C THR A 187 -9.27 -5.17 -4.75
N VAL A 188 -8.03 -5.51 -4.38
CA VAL A 188 -7.20 -4.61 -3.54
C VAL A 188 -6.80 -3.31 -4.23
N GLY A 189 -6.88 -3.24 -5.56
CA GLY A 189 -6.71 -2.00 -6.33
C GLY A 189 -7.80 -0.96 -6.07
N ALA A 190 -9.03 -1.39 -5.79
CA ALA A 190 -10.17 -0.49 -5.62
C ALA A 190 -9.99 0.52 -4.46
N GLY A 191 -9.25 0.14 -3.41
CA GLY A 191 -8.93 1.06 -2.32
C GLY A 191 -8.05 2.26 -2.73
N TYR A 192 -7.33 2.16 -3.84
CA TYR A 192 -6.56 3.26 -4.42
C TYR A 192 -7.43 4.17 -5.28
N VAL A 193 -8.45 3.61 -5.94
CA VAL A 193 -9.48 4.38 -6.65
C VAL A 193 -10.17 5.32 -5.67
N VAL A 194 -10.66 4.81 -4.54
CA VAL A 194 -11.36 5.64 -3.55
C VAL A 194 -10.49 6.84 -3.12
N ARG A 195 -9.24 6.61 -2.68
CA ARG A 195 -8.32 7.70 -2.32
C ARG A 195 -8.03 8.67 -3.45
N GLY A 196 -7.62 8.15 -4.61
CA GLY A 196 -7.13 9.00 -5.70
C GLY A 196 -8.25 9.76 -6.39
N ILE A 197 -9.44 9.17 -6.51
CA ILE A 197 -10.63 9.87 -7.02
C ILE A 197 -11.11 10.90 -6.00
N THR A 198 -11.10 10.60 -4.70
CA THR A 198 -11.38 11.60 -3.66
C THR A 198 -10.45 12.81 -3.77
N GLY A 199 -9.15 12.60 -3.95
CA GLY A 199 -8.20 13.69 -4.15
C GLY A 199 -8.43 14.47 -5.44
N LEU A 200 -8.63 13.78 -6.56
CA LEU A 200 -8.85 14.42 -7.85
C LEU A 200 -10.17 15.22 -7.90
N ALA A 201 -11.25 14.67 -7.33
CA ALA A 201 -12.57 15.30 -7.26
C ALA A 201 -12.61 16.59 -6.43
N LEU A 202 -11.62 16.80 -5.56
CA LEU A 202 -11.49 18.06 -4.82
C LEU A 202 -11.03 19.23 -5.70
N ALA A 203 -10.46 18.96 -6.88
CA ALA A 203 -9.92 19.97 -7.78
C ALA A 203 -10.57 19.98 -9.16
N VAL A 204 -11.17 18.86 -9.59
CA VAL A 204 -11.77 18.71 -10.93
C VAL A 204 -13.19 18.16 -10.77
N ASP A 205 -14.15 18.77 -11.47
CA ASP A 205 -15.48 18.17 -11.58
C ASP A 205 -15.42 16.92 -12.46
N LEU A 206 -15.50 15.77 -11.81
CA LEU A 206 -15.42 14.46 -12.45
C LEU A 206 -16.74 14.03 -13.09
N THR A 207 -17.86 14.69 -12.76
CA THR A 207 -19.17 14.40 -13.35
C THR A 207 -19.28 14.93 -14.76
N GLU A 208 -18.66 16.08 -15.03
CA GLU A 208 -18.56 16.68 -16.36
C GLU A 208 -17.48 16.02 -17.24
N ARG A 209 -16.61 15.20 -16.65
CA ARG A 209 -15.45 14.59 -17.33
C ARG A 209 -15.43 13.05 -17.20
N PRO A 210 -16.47 12.33 -17.63
CA PRO A 210 -16.61 10.88 -17.38
C PRO A 210 -15.45 10.05 -17.93
N THR A 211 -14.92 10.39 -19.12
CA THR A 211 -13.78 9.69 -19.71
C THR A 211 -12.52 9.82 -18.87
N LEU A 212 -12.26 11.02 -18.32
CA LEU A 212 -11.16 11.25 -17.39
C LEU A 212 -11.37 10.43 -16.10
N THR A 213 -12.58 10.45 -15.56
CA THR A 213 -12.94 9.70 -14.34
C THR A 213 -12.67 8.21 -14.51
N VAL A 214 -13.08 7.61 -15.63
CA VAL A 214 -12.82 6.20 -15.94
C VAL A 214 -11.33 5.94 -16.12
N ALA A 215 -10.61 6.76 -16.88
CA ALA A 215 -9.17 6.59 -17.10
C ALA A 215 -8.37 6.70 -15.78
N ALA A 216 -8.70 7.68 -14.94
CA ALA A 216 -8.10 7.88 -13.63
C ALA A 216 -8.41 6.70 -12.69
N ALA A 217 -9.66 6.21 -12.70
CA ALA A 217 -10.04 5.04 -11.91
C ALA A 217 -9.27 3.79 -12.34
N ILE A 218 -9.15 3.52 -13.64
CA ILE A 218 -8.36 2.38 -14.16
C ILE A 218 -6.89 2.54 -13.76
N THR A 219 -6.33 3.73 -13.91
CA THR A 219 -4.95 4.05 -13.50
C THR A 219 -4.72 3.71 -12.03
N LEU A 220 -5.56 4.23 -11.15
CA LEU A 220 -5.46 4.06 -9.71
C LEU A 220 -5.72 2.61 -9.29
N TRP A 221 -6.69 1.94 -9.92
CA TRP A 221 -7.00 0.54 -9.66
C TRP A 221 -5.82 -0.36 -10.01
N ALA A 222 -5.31 -0.23 -11.23
CA ALA A 222 -4.21 -1.03 -11.74
C ALA A 222 -2.91 -0.75 -10.96
N TYR A 223 -2.62 0.52 -10.68
CA TYR A 223 -1.51 0.89 -9.80
C TYR A 223 -1.65 0.28 -8.40
N GLY A 224 -2.84 0.38 -7.80
CA GLY A 224 -3.13 -0.19 -6.48
C GLY A 224 -2.96 -1.71 -6.44
N THR A 225 -3.42 -2.39 -7.50
CA THR A 225 -3.22 -3.83 -7.69
C THR A 225 -1.73 -4.16 -7.71
N ALA A 226 -0.98 -3.50 -8.60
CA ALA A 226 0.46 -3.72 -8.73
C ALA A 226 1.22 -3.45 -7.43
N PHE A 227 0.89 -2.37 -6.75
CA PHE A 227 1.47 -1.99 -5.47
C PHE A 227 1.20 -3.06 -4.40
N VAL A 228 -0.06 -3.47 -4.23
CA VAL A 228 -0.44 -4.38 -3.15
C VAL A 228 0.10 -5.77 -3.40
N THR A 229 0.04 -6.29 -4.63
CA THR A 229 0.62 -7.60 -4.95
C THR A 229 2.14 -7.59 -4.81
N SER A 230 2.83 -6.51 -5.20
CA SER A 230 4.28 -6.37 -4.93
C SER A 230 4.57 -6.41 -3.43
N ARG A 231 3.80 -5.67 -2.63
CA ARG A 231 3.96 -5.64 -1.16
C ARG A 231 3.65 -6.99 -0.53
N TRP A 232 2.64 -7.69 -1.00
CA TRP A 232 2.29 -9.04 -0.54
C TRP A 232 3.34 -10.07 -0.89
N ALA A 233 3.95 -9.98 -2.08
CA ALA A 233 5.08 -10.82 -2.44
C ALA A 233 6.28 -10.59 -1.50
N LEU A 234 6.53 -9.33 -1.09
CA LEU A 234 7.53 -9.02 -0.07
C LEU A 234 7.10 -9.51 1.32
N GLU A 235 5.83 -9.38 1.72
CA GLU A 235 5.32 -9.90 3.00
C GLU A 235 5.42 -11.43 3.07
N ALA A 236 5.29 -12.13 1.94
CA ALA A 236 5.43 -13.57 1.85
C ALA A 236 6.82 -14.06 2.29
N THR A 237 7.86 -13.23 2.18
CA THR A 237 9.22 -13.57 2.64
C THR A 237 9.31 -13.83 4.14
N ALA A 238 8.33 -13.39 4.94
CA ALA A 238 8.24 -13.75 6.35
C ALA A 238 7.97 -15.26 6.58
N PHE A 239 7.57 -15.98 5.52
CA PHE A 239 7.34 -17.43 5.50
C PHE A 239 8.47 -18.19 4.79
N ALA A 240 9.56 -17.50 4.42
CA ALA A 240 10.71 -18.08 3.77
C ALA A 240 11.78 -18.56 4.77
N SER A 241 12.43 -19.66 4.45
CA SER A 241 13.67 -20.13 5.06
C SER A 241 14.74 -20.35 3.98
N LEU A 242 16.00 -20.08 4.32
CA LEU A 242 17.13 -20.25 3.40
C LEU A 242 17.85 -21.57 3.72
N ASN A 243 17.90 -22.48 2.75
CA ASN A 243 18.60 -23.76 2.85
C ASN A 243 19.63 -23.83 1.71
N ASN A 244 20.93 -23.73 2.02
CA ASN A 244 22.01 -23.74 1.02
C ASN A 244 21.80 -22.73 -0.13
N GLY A 245 21.39 -21.50 0.18
CA GLY A 245 21.12 -20.46 -0.83
C GLY A 245 19.75 -20.59 -1.53
N ARG A 246 19.03 -21.70 -1.36
CA ARG A 246 17.68 -21.90 -1.90
C ARG A 246 16.60 -21.44 -0.93
N VAL A 247 15.59 -20.78 -1.48
CA VAL A 247 14.44 -20.29 -0.72
C VAL A 247 13.38 -21.39 -0.62
N THR A 248 13.01 -21.73 0.60
CA THR A 248 11.94 -22.68 0.91
C THR A 248 10.82 -21.97 1.65
N TRP A 249 9.58 -22.40 1.46
CA TRP A 249 8.40 -21.69 1.98
C TRP A 249 7.62 -22.59 2.93
N ARG A 250 7.24 -22.08 4.10
CA ARG A 250 6.46 -22.81 5.10
C ARG A 250 5.36 -21.92 5.68
N ALA A 251 4.11 -22.34 5.58
CA ALA A 251 2.98 -21.70 6.25
C ALA A 251 1.90 -22.72 6.59
N ALA A 252 1.11 -22.45 7.63
CA ALA A 252 0.00 -23.29 8.04
C ALA A 252 -1.31 -22.78 7.44
N ALA A 253 -2.24 -23.68 7.09
CA ALA A 253 -3.55 -23.33 6.54
C ALA A 253 -4.31 -22.32 7.44
N GLY A 254 -4.22 -22.49 8.76
CA GLY A 254 -4.84 -21.59 9.74
C GLY A 254 -4.33 -20.14 9.75
N GLN A 255 -3.31 -19.79 8.95
CA GLN A 255 -2.84 -18.42 8.78
C GLN A 255 -3.61 -17.66 7.67
N ALA A 256 -4.37 -18.36 6.81
CA ALA A 256 -5.22 -17.78 5.75
C ALA A 256 -4.47 -16.79 4.82
N ARG A 257 -3.27 -17.18 4.37
CA ARG A 257 -2.35 -16.35 3.58
C ARG A 257 -2.16 -16.85 2.14
N GLU A 258 -3.05 -17.69 1.63
CA GLU A 258 -2.88 -18.29 0.30
C GLU A 258 -2.75 -17.24 -0.82
N HIS A 259 -3.49 -16.14 -0.73
CA HIS A 259 -3.44 -15.04 -1.70
C HIS A 259 -2.06 -14.35 -1.81
N LEU A 260 -1.31 -14.23 -0.71
CA LEU A 260 0.05 -13.69 -0.76
C LEU A 260 1.09 -14.77 -1.06
N LEU A 261 0.88 -16.00 -0.54
CA LEU A 261 1.81 -17.11 -0.76
C LEU A 261 1.77 -17.63 -2.20
N ALA A 262 0.65 -17.49 -2.91
CA ALA A 262 0.59 -17.78 -4.34
C ALA A 262 1.55 -16.91 -5.16
N LEU A 263 1.88 -15.69 -4.68
CA LEU A 263 2.75 -14.75 -5.40
C LEU A 263 4.23 -15.16 -5.39
N VAL A 264 4.65 -16.07 -4.51
CA VAL A 264 6.05 -16.52 -4.44
C VAL A 264 6.48 -17.27 -5.70
N ARG A 265 5.53 -17.76 -6.50
CA ARG A 265 5.73 -18.40 -7.81
C ARG A 265 6.52 -17.52 -8.79
N TRP A 266 6.46 -16.21 -8.63
CA TRP A 266 7.15 -15.24 -9.49
C TRP A 266 8.38 -14.61 -8.86
N LEU A 267 8.80 -15.08 -7.67
CA LEU A 267 10.01 -14.63 -7.01
C LEU A 267 11.19 -15.54 -7.37
N PRO A 268 12.44 -15.03 -7.32
CA PRO A 268 13.61 -15.86 -7.50
C PRO A 268 13.64 -17.01 -6.48
N GLY A 269 14.04 -18.21 -6.91
CA GLY A 269 14.18 -19.38 -6.03
C GLY A 269 15.47 -19.41 -5.22
N GLU A 270 16.42 -18.52 -5.53
CA GLU A 270 17.76 -18.51 -4.96
C GLU A 270 18.14 -17.10 -4.50
N VAL A 271 19.01 -17.04 -3.48
CA VAL A 271 19.58 -15.81 -2.93
C VAL A 271 21.10 -15.91 -3.05
N ASP A 272 21.70 -15.00 -3.84
CA ASP A 272 23.15 -14.96 -4.02
C ASP A 272 23.89 -14.83 -2.68
N PRO A 273 24.78 -15.76 -2.30
CA PRO A 273 25.67 -15.58 -1.16
C PRO A 273 26.53 -14.31 -1.34
N PRO A 274 26.85 -13.57 -0.26
CA PRO A 274 26.57 -13.82 1.16
C PRO A 274 25.25 -13.20 1.66
N ARG A 275 24.26 -12.94 0.77
CA ARG A 275 23.06 -12.19 1.17
C ARG A 275 22.14 -13.03 2.06
N THR A 276 21.58 -12.37 3.08
CA THR A 276 20.51 -12.92 3.92
C THR A 276 19.14 -12.62 3.31
N LEU A 277 18.08 -13.27 3.80
CA LEU A 277 16.70 -12.93 3.43
C LEU A 277 16.36 -11.46 3.72
N GLN A 278 16.96 -10.85 4.74
CA GLN A 278 16.74 -9.42 5.05
C GLN A 278 17.37 -8.48 4.01
N ASP A 279 18.45 -8.92 3.38
CA ASP A 279 19.19 -8.20 2.33
C ASP A 279 18.70 -8.52 0.93
N TRP A 280 17.78 -9.47 0.81
CA TRP A 280 17.18 -9.86 -0.44
C TRP A 280 16.17 -8.81 -0.93
N ALA A 281 16.33 -8.38 -2.17
CA ALA A 281 15.38 -7.54 -2.90
C ALA A 281 14.75 -8.37 -4.03
N PRO A 282 13.75 -9.22 -3.74
CA PRO A 282 13.26 -10.20 -4.71
C PRO A 282 12.60 -9.57 -5.94
N LEU A 283 12.20 -8.30 -5.87
CA LEU A 283 11.60 -7.56 -6.97
C LEU A 283 12.61 -6.70 -7.77
N ALA A 284 13.87 -6.61 -7.32
CA ALA A 284 14.89 -5.79 -7.98
C ALA A 284 15.40 -6.44 -9.27
N GLY A 285 15.39 -7.77 -9.33
CA GLY A 285 15.75 -8.53 -10.52
C GLY A 285 14.66 -8.54 -11.60
N ARG A 286 14.89 -9.34 -12.64
CA ARG A 286 13.87 -9.66 -13.63
C ARG A 286 12.80 -10.53 -12.98
N THR A 287 11.54 -10.16 -13.16
CA THR A 287 10.38 -10.97 -12.81
C THR A 287 9.59 -11.22 -14.10
N ALA A 288 8.85 -12.33 -14.18
CA ALA A 288 8.10 -12.64 -15.39
C ALA A 288 7.04 -11.58 -15.69
N MET A 289 6.79 -11.28 -16.97
CA MET A 289 5.74 -10.33 -17.37
C MET A 289 4.34 -10.80 -16.94
N THR A 290 4.15 -12.11 -16.77
CA THR A 290 2.91 -12.72 -16.28
C THR A 290 2.69 -12.52 -14.78
N ALA A 291 3.65 -11.96 -14.04
CA ALA A 291 3.45 -11.66 -12.64
C ALA A 291 2.31 -10.63 -12.48
N PRO A 292 1.38 -10.81 -11.52
CA PRO A 292 0.21 -9.94 -11.38
C PRO A 292 0.56 -8.45 -11.26
N TRP A 293 1.66 -8.13 -10.58
CA TRP A 293 2.10 -6.75 -10.45
C TRP A 293 2.64 -6.14 -11.76
N ASN A 294 3.26 -6.94 -12.63
CA ASN A 294 3.79 -6.45 -13.90
C ASN A 294 2.65 -6.19 -14.89
N LEU A 295 1.69 -7.12 -15.00
CA LEU A 295 0.50 -6.93 -15.83
C LEU A 295 -0.29 -5.67 -15.39
N ALA A 296 -0.56 -5.56 -14.10
CA ALA A 296 -1.26 -4.40 -13.55
C ALA A 296 -0.46 -3.10 -13.72
N MET A 297 0.88 -3.15 -13.68
CA MET A 297 1.71 -1.97 -13.91
C MET A 297 1.66 -1.50 -15.38
N VAL A 298 1.65 -2.41 -16.36
CA VAL A 298 1.48 -2.05 -17.78
C VAL A 298 0.12 -1.38 -18.00
N THR A 299 -0.95 -1.95 -17.44
CA THR A 299 -2.29 -1.34 -17.49
C THR A 299 -2.30 0.04 -16.82
N ALA A 300 -1.66 0.17 -15.66
CA ALA A 300 -1.55 1.45 -14.95
C ALA A 300 -0.78 2.48 -15.78
N GLY A 301 0.31 2.09 -16.45
CA GLY A 301 1.09 2.97 -17.33
C GLY A 301 0.29 3.47 -18.53
N ALA A 302 -0.39 2.56 -19.25
CA ALA A 302 -1.25 2.94 -20.36
C ALA A 302 -2.37 3.91 -19.92
N ALA A 303 -3.09 3.55 -18.86
CA ALA A 303 -4.18 4.38 -18.34
C ALA A 303 -3.66 5.72 -17.76
N ALA A 304 -2.46 5.75 -17.16
CA ALA A 304 -1.89 6.97 -16.60
C ALA A 304 -1.53 7.99 -17.68
N ALA A 305 -0.97 7.53 -18.81
CA ALA A 305 -0.69 8.40 -19.95
C ALA A 305 -1.98 8.98 -20.53
N LEU A 306 -3.03 8.16 -20.68
CA LEU A 306 -4.36 8.61 -21.08
C LEU A 306 -4.95 9.61 -20.07
N THR A 307 -4.85 9.32 -18.77
CA THR A 307 -5.33 10.21 -17.69
C THR A 307 -4.63 11.57 -17.78
N GLY A 308 -3.32 11.58 -18.00
CA GLY A 308 -2.56 12.81 -18.18
C GLY A 308 -3.00 13.59 -19.42
N GLN A 309 -3.15 12.93 -20.57
CA GLN A 309 -3.63 13.57 -21.81
C GLN A 309 -4.97 14.26 -21.57
N LEU A 310 -5.92 13.55 -20.93
CA LEU A 310 -7.24 14.08 -20.61
C LEU A 310 -7.18 15.20 -19.57
N LEU A 311 -6.23 15.20 -18.62
CA LEU A 311 -6.03 16.32 -17.70
C LEU A 311 -5.46 17.56 -18.40
N GLY A 312 -4.74 17.38 -19.50
CA GLY A 312 -4.13 18.46 -20.26
C GLY A 312 -5.13 19.36 -20.98
N GLY A 313 -6.25 18.79 -21.46
CA GLY A 313 -7.32 19.51 -22.14
C GLY A 313 -8.21 18.58 -22.99
N PRO A 314 -9.01 19.14 -23.92
CA PRO A 314 -9.71 18.36 -24.95
C PRO A 314 -8.71 17.54 -25.77
N SER A 315 -9.09 16.33 -26.17
CA SER A 315 -8.25 15.45 -26.97
C SER A 315 -9.10 14.58 -27.88
N SER A 316 -8.63 14.33 -29.10
CA SER A 316 -9.29 13.40 -30.02
C SER A 316 -9.13 11.95 -29.55
N SER A 317 -10.01 11.05 -30.01
CA SER A 317 -9.90 9.62 -29.68
C SER A 317 -8.59 9.01 -30.16
N THR A 318 -8.02 9.53 -31.27
CA THR A 318 -6.75 9.09 -31.83
C THR A 318 -5.58 9.47 -30.93
N GLU A 319 -5.49 10.73 -30.50
CA GLU A 319 -4.46 11.20 -29.55
C GLU A 319 -4.53 10.44 -28.23
N ALA A 320 -5.74 10.25 -27.69
CA ALA A 320 -5.99 9.47 -26.50
C ALA A 320 -5.49 8.01 -26.63
N ALA A 321 -5.74 7.37 -27.79
CA ALA A 321 -5.24 6.03 -28.08
C ALA A 321 -3.71 5.99 -28.20
N ILE A 322 -3.10 6.97 -28.89
CA ILE A 322 -1.64 7.10 -29.01
C ILE A 322 -1.01 7.23 -27.62
N ALA A 323 -1.56 8.11 -26.76
CA ALA A 323 -1.08 8.29 -25.40
C ALA A 323 -1.13 6.98 -24.60
N ALA A 324 -2.24 6.26 -24.65
CA ALA A 324 -2.40 4.99 -23.94
C ALA A 324 -1.41 3.92 -24.42
N VAL A 325 -1.27 3.75 -25.75
CA VAL A 325 -0.35 2.78 -26.35
C VAL A 325 1.10 3.12 -26.00
N ALA A 326 1.50 4.39 -26.17
CA ALA A 326 2.84 4.85 -25.80
C ALA A 326 3.14 4.60 -24.32
N GLY A 327 2.21 4.95 -23.43
CA GLY A 327 2.31 4.70 -22.00
C GLY A 327 2.54 3.22 -21.67
N GLY A 328 1.76 2.31 -22.26
CA GLY A 328 1.88 0.87 -22.05
C GLY A 328 3.18 0.26 -22.58
N VAL A 329 3.61 0.67 -23.78
CA VAL A 329 4.87 0.23 -24.40
C VAL A 329 6.08 0.67 -23.56
N LEU A 330 6.11 1.94 -23.17
CA LEU A 330 7.19 2.49 -22.35
C LEU A 330 7.25 1.84 -20.97
N THR A 331 6.10 1.57 -20.34
CA THR A 331 6.05 0.84 -19.07
C THR A 331 6.57 -0.60 -19.22
N THR A 332 6.24 -1.28 -20.32
CA THR A 332 6.76 -2.61 -20.62
C THR A 332 8.29 -2.59 -20.77
N ALA A 333 8.83 -1.59 -21.47
CA ALA A 333 10.28 -1.38 -21.58
C ALA A 333 10.94 -1.16 -20.20
N VAL A 334 10.32 -0.37 -19.33
CA VAL A 334 10.80 -0.16 -17.95
C VAL A 334 10.82 -1.47 -17.15
N ILE A 335 9.77 -2.28 -17.21
CA ILE A 335 9.68 -3.54 -16.42
C ILE A 335 10.76 -4.52 -16.84
N THR A 336 10.93 -4.70 -18.16
CA THR A 336 11.88 -5.63 -18.78
C THR A 336 13.35 -5.20 -18.62
N ALA A 337 13.61 -3.90 -18.57
CA ALA A 337 14.94 -3.31 -18.38
C ALA A 337 15.43 -3.36 -16.91
N ALA A 338 15.39 -4.52 -16.25
CA ALA A 338 15.66 -4.65 -14.81
C ALA A 338 16.95 -3.96 -14.29
N ARG A 339 18.04 -4.02 -15.05
CA ARG A 339 19.31 -3.38 -14.70
C ARG A 339 19.31 -1.86 -14.93
N TRP A 340 18.52 -1.38 -15.89
CA TRP A 340 18.50 0.01 -16.35
C TRP A 340 17.19 0.73 -16.00
N ARG A 341 16.35 0.18 -15.10
CA ARG A 341 14.98 0.68 -14.86
C ARG A 341 14.91 2.18 -14.61
N ARG A 342 15.86 2.73 -13.83
CA ARG A 342 15.90 4.17 -13.53
C ARG A 342 16.10 5.01 -14.78
N SER A 343 17.10 4.66 -15.58
CA SER A 343 17.38 5.30 -16.87
C SER A 343 16.22 5.10 -17.85
N ALA A 344 15.59 3.92 -17.86
CA ALA A 344 14.44 3.61 -18.69
C ALA A 344 13.21 4.46 -18.33
N VAL A 345 12.97 4.76 -17.04
CA VAL A 345 11.89 5.67 -16.63
C VAL A 345 12.18 7.10 -17.09
N ALA A 346 13.40 7.59 -16.92
CA ALA A 346 13.78 8.92 -17.37
C ALA A 346 13.66 9.06 -18.89
N LEU A 347 14.22 8.11 -19.64
CA LEU A 347 14.10 8.08 -21.10
C LEU A 347 12.65 7.94 -21.55
N GLY A 348 11.88 7.06 -20.91
CA GLY A 348 10.46 6.88 -21.21
C GLY A 348 9.65 8.15 -20.97
N ALA A 349 9.93 8.90 -19.91
CA ALA A 349 9.28 10.19 -19.67
C ALA A 349 9.61 11.22 -20.77
N MET A 350 10.85 11.26 -21.24
CA MET A 350 11.25 12.14 -22.36
C MET A 350 10.58 11.75 -23.67
N VAL A 351 10.51 10.44 -23.97
CA VAL A 351 9.82 9.93 -25.17
C VAL A 351 8.32 10.22 -25.08
N LEU A 352 7.69 9.98 -23.93
CA LEU A 352 6.27 10.27 -23.74
C LEU A 352 6.00 11.77 -23.88
N LEU A 353 6.87 12.63 -23.34
CA LEU A 353 6.77 14.08 -23.49
C LEU A 353 6.84 14.50 -24.97
N ALA A 354 7.77 13.92 -25.73
CA ALA A 354 7.86 14.17 -27.17
C ALA A 354 6.60 13.72 -27.90
N VAL A 355 6.04 12.55 -27.56
CA VAL A 355 4.76 12.08 -28.11
C VAL A 355 3.63 13.06 -27.78
N MET A 356 3.52 13.54 -26.54
CA MET A 356 2.49 14.52 -26.17
C MET A 356 2.66 15.85 -26.93
N ALA A 357 3.90 16.31 -27.11
CA ALA A 357 4.17 17.53 -27.87
C ALA A 357 3.85 17.37 -29.37
N LEU A 358 4.16 16.22 -29.97
CA LEU A 358 3.89 15.93 -31.38
C LEU A 358 2.41 15.64 -31.68
N THR A 359 1.61 15.41 -30.65
CA THR A 359 0.16 15.20 -30.74
C THR A 359 -0.63 16.43 -30.27
N ASP A 360 0.03 17.59 -30.21
CA ASP A 360 -0.54 18.89 -29.84
C ASP A 360 -1.28 18.88 -28.49
N ALA A 361 -0.81 18.07 -27.53
CA ALA A 361 -1.37 18.05 -26.18
C ALA A 361 -1.26 19.45 -25.56
N PRO A 362 -2.35 20.07 -25.06
CA PRO A 362 -2.32 21.47 -24.60
C PRO A 362 -1.37 21.73 -23.44
N LYS A 363 -1.14 20.70 -22.59
CA LYS A 363 -0.25 20.75 -21.43
C LYS A 363 0.63 19.49 -21.39
N PRO A 364 1.65 19.36 -22.24
CA PRO A 364 2.38 18.11 -22.43
C PRO A 364 3.14 17.67 -21.16
N MET A 365 3.63 18.64 -20.36
CA MET A 365 4.24 18.37 -19.05
C MET A 365 3.25 17.74 -18.06
N LEU A 366 2.02 18.26 -18.00
CA LEU A 366 0.95 17.69 -17.15
C LEU A 366 0.54 16.30 -17.65
N ALA A 367 0.54 16.09 -18.97
CA ALA A 367 0.17 14.82 -19.56
C ALA A 367 1.13 13.66 -19.22
N VAL A 368 2.41 13.95 -19.04
CA VAL A 368 3.41 12.94 -18.63
C VAL A 368 3.39 12.65 -17.13
N LEU A 369 2.91 13.59 -16.31
CA LEU A 369 3.06 13.56 -14.85
C LEU A 369 2.43 12.31 -14.20
N PRO A 370 1.19 11.89 -14.49
CA PRO A 370 0.61 10.69 -13.89
C PRO A 370 1.43 9.42 -14.20
N TRP A 371 1.90 9.27 -15.44
CA TRP A 371 2.75 8.15 -15.84
C TRP A 371 4.05 8.14 -15.03
N LEU A 372 4.72 9.28 -14.94
CA LEU A 372 5.96 9.42 -14.19
C LEU A 372 5.78 9.09 -12.70
N LEU A 373 4.67 9.51 -12.08
CA LEU A 373 4.37 9.21 -10.67
C LEU A 373 4.13 7.72 -10.43
N VAL A 374 3.35 7.06 -11.30
CA VAL A 374 3.11 5.61 -11.24
C VAL A 374 4.43 4.85 -11.35
N LEU A 375 5.28 5.20 -12.32
CA LEU A 375 6.56 4.53 -12.54
C LEU A 375 7.60 4.87 -11.46
N GLY A 376 7.60 6.09 -10.93
CA GLY A 376 8.41 6.49 -9.79
C GLY A 376 8.08 5.67 -8.54
N ALA A 377 6.79 5.47 -8.28
CA ALA A 377 6.35 4.57 -7.21
C ALA A 377 6.76 3.11 -7.48
N TYR A 378 6.64 2.61 -8.71
CA TYR A 378 7.12 1.28 -9.08
C TYR A 378 8.63 1.09 -8.84
N LEU A 379 9.46 2.08 -9.21
CA LEU A 379 10.90 2.07 -8.92
C LEU A 379 11.16 2.02 -7.41
N PHE A 380 10.38 2.75 -6.62
CA PHE A 380 10.52 2.74 -5.17
C PHE A 380 10.31 1.34 -4.60
N PHE A 381 9.29 0.59 -5.03
CA PHE A 381 9.02 -0.75 -4.49
C PHE A 381 9.95 -1.83 -5.05
N SER A 382 10.22 -1.81 -6.35
CA SER A 382 11.06 -2.82 -7.00
C SER A 382 12.50 -2.80 -6.48
N THR A 383 13.01 -1.68 -5.97
CA THR A 383 14.42 -1.57 -5.54
C THR A 383 14.67 -1.77 -4.04
N ARG A 384 13.64 -2.07 -3.24
CA ARG A 384 13.75 -2.15 -1.77
C ARG A 384 14.05 -3.57 -1.30
N THR A 385 15.00 -3.68 -0.38
CA THR A 385 15.22 -4.88 0.45
C THR A 385 14.29 -4.83 1.67
N LEU A 386 14.05 -5.98 2.32
CA LEU A 386 13.27 -6.03 3.56
C LEU A 386 13.88 -5.14 4.65
N ARG A 387 15.22 -5.13 4.78
CA ARG A 387 15.93 -4.25 5.70
C ARG A 387 15.63 -2.77 5.44
N LYS A 388 15.62 -2.34 4.16
CA LYS A 388 15.30 -0.96 3.78
C LYS A 388 13.84 -0.60 4.01
N LEU A 389 12.92 -1.57 3.97
CA LEU A 389 11.51 -1.35 4.35
C LEU A 389 11.34 -1.24 5.87
N ALA A 390 12.13 -1.99 6.65
CA ALA A 390 12.08 -1.95 8.10
C ALA A 390 12.62 -0.62 8.68
N ARG A 391 13.72 -0.09 8.15
CA ARG A 391 14.39 1.12 8.67
C ARG A 391 13.69 2.44 8.33
N GLY A 392 12.68 2.44 7.47
CA GLY A 392 12.07 3.66 6.94
C GLY A 392 12.99 4.37 5.94
N GLY A 393 12.39 5.08 4.98
CA GLY A 393 13.15 5.88 3.99
C GLY A 393 13.49 7.28 4.49
N PRO A 394 14.38 8.02 3.79
CA PRO A 394 14.63 9.43 4.07
C PRO A 394 13.35 10.27 3.96
N VAL A 395 12.45 9.93 3.05
CA VAL A 395 11.13 10.58 2.94
C VAL A 395 10.29 10.38 4.20
N ALA A 396 10.27 9.18 4.78
CA ALA A 396 9.56 8.92 6.02
C ALA A 396 10.15 9.72 7.19
N HIS A 397 11.49 9.86 7.22
CA HIS A 397 12.16 10.71 8.20
C HIS A 397 11.84 12.19 7.99
N ALA A 398 11.87 12.68 6.75
CA ALA A 398 11.53 14.06 6.42
C ALA A 398 10.07 14.38 6.76
N MET A 399 9.13 13.48 6.44
CA MET A 399 7.73 13.61 6.85
C MET A 399 7.62 13.62 8.37
N SER A 400 8.26 12.67 9.05
CA SER A 400 8.28 12.62 10.52
C SER A 400 8.86 13.89 11.14
N ALA A 401 9.89 14.47 10.53
CA ALA A 401 10.48 15.74 10.96
C ALA A 401 9.51 16.90 10.73
N GLY A 402 8.77 16.91 9.61
CA GLY A 402 7.76 17.92 9.31
C GLY A 402 6.56 17.90 10.26
N VAL A 403 6.12 16.72 10.73
CA VAL A 403 5.05 16.61 11.74
C VAL A 403 5.55 16.65 13.19
N ALA A 404 6.86 16.57 13.43
CA ALA A 404 7.41 16.61 14.78
C ALA A 404 7.02 17.86 15.59
N PRO A 405 6.98 19.08 15.02
CA PRO A 405 6.53 20.27 15.75
C PRO A 405 5.09 20.14 16.25
N ILE A 406 4.19 19.62 15.41
CA ILE A 406 2.79 19.37 15.75
C ILE A 406 2.70 18.31 16.84
N GLY A 407 3.47 17.23 16.70
CA GLY A 407 3.54 16.17 17.71
C GLY A 407 4.04 16.68 19.07
N ARG A 408 5.06 17.55 19.09
CA ARG A 408 5.57 18.20 20.31
C ARG A 408 4.55 19.14 20.94
N LEU A 409 3.79 19.87 20.11
CA LEU A 409 2.74 20.77 20.58
C LEU A 409 1.60 20.00 21.25
N ILE A 410 1.17 18.87 20.66
CA ILE A 410 0.05 18.07 21.17
C ILE A 410 0.44 17.23 22.38
N LEU A 411 1.61 16.58 22.35
CA LEU A 411 2.03 15.64 23.40
C LEU A 411 2.81 16.31 24.53
N GLY A 412 3.30 17.53 24.32
CA GLY A 412 4.30 18.14 25.19
C GLY A 412 5.73 17.63 24.91
N ARG A 413 6.73 18.46 25.21
CA ARG A 413 8.15 18.18 24.89
C ARG A 413 8.68 16.93 25.62
N ALA A 414 8.39 16.79 26.91
CA ALA A 414 8.88 15.67 27.73
C ALA A 414 8.34 14.30 27.24
N THR A 415 7.05 14.20 26.94
CA THR A 415 6.42 12.97 26.42
C THR A 415 6.91 12.65 25.01
N TRP A 416 7.10 13.67 24.17
CA TRP A 416 7.68 13.48 22.84
C TRP A 416 9.10 12.89 22.91
N GLU A 417 9.95 13.41 23.80
CA GLU A 417 11.32 12.95 24.00
C GLU A 417 11.38 11.52 24.55
N ALA A 418 10.54 11.18 25.53
CA ALA A 418 10.45 9.82 26.08
C ALA A 418 10.10 8.76 25.02
N ILE A 419 9.13 9.05 24.14
CA ILE A 419 8.71 8.13 23.06
C ILE A 419 9.84 7.88 22.05
N HIS A 420 10.71 8.87 21.83
CA HIS A 420 11.81 8.78 20.86
C HIS A 420 13.10 8.22 21.48
N ALA A 421 13.30 8.36 22.79
CA ALA A 421 14.43 7.77 23.51
C ALA A 421 14.40 6.22 23.44
N ASP A 422 13.23 5.60 23.62
CA ASP A 422 13.05 4.14 23.49
C ASP A 422 13.35 3.60 22.08
N ALA A 423 13.12 4.41 21.04
CA ALA A 423 13.47 4.05 19.67
C ALA A 423 14.99 4.09 19.40
N GLY A 424 15.74 4.84 20.21
CA GLY A 424 17.20 4.98 20.13
C GLY A 424 17.97 3.87 20.85
N VAL A 425 17.42 3.31 21.94
CA VAL A 425 18.07 2.25 22.72
C VAL A 425 18.23 0.94 21.91
N LEU A 426 17.33 0.68 20.94
CA LEU A 426 17.45 -0.42 19.98
C LEU A 426 18.58 -0.25 18.93
N ARG A 427 19.27 0.91 18.88
CA ARG A 427 20.43 1.13 17.99
C ARG A 427 21.78 0.93 18.68
N ILE A 428 21.84 0.78 20.00
CA ILE A 428 23.12 0.74 20.75
C ILE A 428 23.60 -0.70 21.04
N VAL A 429 22.85 -1.73 20.65
CA VAL A 429 23.31 -3.13 20.68
C VAL A 429 23.94 -3.55 19.34
N GLU A 430 24.86 -2.74 18.81
CA GLU A 430 25.94 -3.23 17.95
C GLU A 430 27.22 -3.11 18.78
N GLY A 431 27.58 -4.20 19.46
CA GLY A 431 28.76 -4.26 20.32
C GLY A 431 30.05 -3.94 19.54
N PRO A 432 31.14 -3.60 20.25
CA PRO A 432 32.41 -3.24 19.62
C PRO A 432 32.88 -4.41 18.74
N ARG A 433 33.24 -4.09 17.48
CA ARG A 433 33.98 -5.00 16.63
C ARG A 433 35.37 -5.17 17.23
N GLY A 434 35.60 -6.31 17.85
CA GLY A 434 36.93 -6.84 18.11
C GLY A 434 37.56 -7.37 16.84
#